data_AF-A0A944QXG1-F1
#
_entry.id   AF-A0A944QXG1-F1
#
_cell.length_a   1.000
_cell.length_b   1.000
_cell.length_c   1.000
_cell.angle_alpha   90.00
_cell.angle_beta   90.00
_cell.angle_gamma   90.00
#
_symmetry.space_group_name_H-M   'P 1'
#
loop_
_entity.id
_entity.type
_entity.pdbx_description
1 polymer ?
#
loop_
_entity_poly.entity_id
_entity_poly.type
_entity_poly.pdbx_seq_one_letter_code
_entity_poly.pdbx_strand_id
1 'polypeptide(L)'
;MIRLPFPLLSALLLGSMLLASGCSISYSTEVDSEQKISASSGNLDGDLDAGDQFGSAIARIGDLEGDGVTDLAVGAPFDDDSGENRGAVWVLFMDSDGEVDSEQKISADAGGFDGALDDEDRFGSAIAPLGDLNNDGFLDIAVGAPLDDDGGSDKGAVWILFLNGEGGVESEQKISDDAGDFPGDLDDNDRFGHALAAIGDLNGDGVEDLAVAAPNDDDGGTDRGAVWILFMDSDGTVDSVQKISSDRGGLDRDPGDEDHFGSALTEIGDLDDDGVVDLAVGVSGDDDGGSDRGGLWILFLNDDGSVDSMRRITQTRGGFEGSLGDNDQFGNAVSNLGDINDDGITDLAVGAKLSDDGGADRGAVWILFMEINGEVISSTRLSDTKGNFRGDLDSGDHFGSALAHLGDLDGDGIGDIAVGACLDDDGDRDSGAVWILFMGDADSDYDREEGGLFDMSQEDLNTILNGSGSAN
;
A
#
# COMPACT_ATOMS: atom_id res chain seq x y z
N MET A 1 -34.08 -17.21 29.37
CA MET A 1 -34.51 -16.52 28.14
C MET A 1 -33.48 -15.43 27.91
N ILE A 2 -32.42 -15.77 27.19
CA ILE A 2 -31.31 -14.86 26.91
C ILE A 2 -31.81 -13.94 25.80
N ARG A 3 -31.90 -12.64 26.07
CA ARG A 3 -32.13 -11.63 25.02
C ARG A 3 -30.76 -11.31 24.44
N LEU A 4 -30.54 -11.71 23.20
CA LEU A 4 -29.42 -11.20 22.41
C LEU A 4 -29.72 -9.74 22.01
N PRO A 5 -28.72 -8.86 21.95
CA PRO A 5 -28.88 -7.51 21.42
C PRO A 5 -29.25 -7.57 19.93
N PHE A 6 -30.09 -6.63 19.48
CA PHE A 6 -30.72 -6.59 18.16
C PHE A 6 -29.79 -6.69 16.93
N PRO A 7 -28.53 -6.20 16.89
CA PRO A 7 -27.72 -6.29 15.67
C PRO A 7 -27.35 -7.74 15.29
N LEU A 8 -27.16 -8.63 16.27
CA LEU A 8 -26.81 -10.04 16.01
C LEU A 8 -27.96 -10.88 15.42
N LEU A 9 -29.21 -10.43 15.54
CA LEU A 9 -30.36 -11.17 15.01
C LEU A 9 -30.68 -10.79 13.56
N SER A 10 -30.21 -9.63 13.10
CA SER A 10 -30.35 -9.17 11.72
C SER A 10 -29.33 -9.85 10.80
N ALA A 11 -28.05 -9.89 11.22
CA ALA A 11 -26.98 -10.54 10.47
C ALA A 11 -27.20 -12.06 10.27
N LEU A 12 -27.68 -12.76 11.30
CA LEU A 12 -27.95 -14.21 11.21
C LEU A 12 -29.14 -14.57 10.31
N LEU A 13 -30.11 -13.65 10.13
CA LEU A 13 -31.22 -13.87 9.22
C LEU A 13 -30.83 -13.58 7.76
N LEU A 14 -30.00 -12.56 7.51
CA LEU A 14 -29.49 -12.22 6.17
C LEU A 14 -28.66 -13.36 5.55
N GLY A 15 -27.70 -13.92 6.29
CA GLY A 15 -26.88 -15.03 5.79
C GLY A 15 -27.69 -16.31 5.45
N SER A 16 -28.83 -16.52 6.12
CA SER A 16 -29.70 -17.68 5.84
C SER A 16 -30.65 -17.49 4.66
N MET A 17 -30.82 -16.25 4.19
CA MET A 17 -31.70 -15.91 3.07
C MET A 17 -30.92 -15.79 1.74
N LEU A 18 -29.63 -15.42 1.78
CA LEU A 18 -28.75 -15.34 0.61
C LEU A 18 -28.52 -16.69 -0.12
N LEU A 19 -28.43 -17.79 0.64
CA LEU A 19 -28.22 -19.13 0.08
C LEU A 19 -29.38 -19.63 -0.82
N ALA A 20 -30.52 -18.94 -0.84
CA ALA A 20 -31.72 -19.37 -1.58
C ALA A 20 -31.92 -18.67 -2.94
N SER A 21 -31.24 -17.55 -3.23
CA SER A 21 -31.47 -16.72 -4.42
C SER A 21 -30.31 -16.71 -5.44
N GLY A 22 -29.10 -17.10 -5.05
CA GLY A 22 -27.92 -17.06 -5.94
C GLY A 22 -27.53 -15.64 -6.35
N CYS A 23 -27.84 -14.66 -5.50
CA CYS A 23 -27.41 -13.26 -5.63
C CYS A 23 -26.04 -13.12 -4.95
N SER A 24 -25.01 -12.74 -5.70
CA SER A 24 -23.74 -12.27 -5.13
C SER A 24 -23.93 -10.84 -4.64
N ILE A 25 -23.33 -10.49 -3.50
CA ILE A 25 -23.19 -9.10 -3.07
C ILE A 25 -21.95 -8.56 -3.78
N SER A 26 -22.03 -7.31 -4.24
CA SER A 26 -20.93 -6.55 -4.80
C SER A 26 -20.91 -5.18 -4.14
N TYR A 27 -19.71 -4.67 -3.91
CA TYR A 27 -19.43 -3.37 -3.33
C TYR A 27 -18.76 -2.46 -4.36
N SER A 28 -18.95 -1.16 -4.19
CA SER A 28 -18.21 -0.15 -4.93
C SER A 28 -18.08 1.13 -4.10
N THR A 29 -16.97 1.82 -4.25
CA THR A 29 -16.73 3.16 -3.69
C THR A 29 -16.46 4.14 -4.84
N GLU A 30 -16.47 5.44 -4.55
CA GLU A 30 -16.11 6.50 -5.49
C GLU A 30 -15.31 7.57 -4.72
N VAL A 31 -14.57 8.42 -5.44
CA VAL A 31 -13.93 9.60 -4.86
C VAL A 31 -14.98 10.70 -4.68
N ASP A 32 -15.10 11.25 -3.48
CA ASP A 32 -16.02 12.35 -3.17
C ASP A 32 -15.40 13.70 -3.49
N SER A 33 -14.12 13.88 -3.14
CA SER A 33 -13.30 15.01 -3.57
C SER A 33 -11.81 14.67 -3.58
N GLU A 34 -11.00 15.55 -4.16
CA GLU A 34 -9.57 15.33 -4.34
C GLU A 34 -8.76 16.61 -4.10
N GLN A 35 -7.53 16.43 -3.62
CA GLN A 35 -6.55 17.49 -3.42
C GLN A 35 -5.20 17.07 -4.02
N LYS A 36 -4.56 17.96 -4.78
CA LYS A 36 -3.23 17.71 -5.40
C LYS A 36 -2.13 18.39 -4.60
N ILE A 37 -1.04 17.69 -4.38
CA ILE A 37 0.23 18.19 -3.85
C ILE A 37 1.29 18.02 -4.94
N SER A 38 1.86 19.13 -5.38
CA SER A 38 2.88 19.19 -6.44
C SER A 38 3.77 20.40 -6.21
N ALA A 39 4.76 20.62 -7.08
CA ALA A 39 5.59 21.83 -7.06
C ALA A 39 4.77 23.14 -7.24
N SER A 40 3.50 23.05 -7.65
CA SER A 40 2.66 24.21 -7.96
C SER A 40 1.32 24.25 -7.21
N SER A 41 0.97 23.20 -6.48
CA SER A 41 -0.34 22.99 -5.83
C SER A 41 -0.22 22.32 -4.45
N GLY A 42 -1.23 22.47 -3.59
CA GLY A 42 -1.30 21.78 -2.30
C GLY A 42 -0.43 22.37 -1.18
N ASN A 43 -0.05 23.64 -1.32
CA ASN A 43 0.73 24.39 -0.32
C ASN A 43 2.11 23.79 0.02
N LEU A 44 2.70 23.00 -0.88
CA LEU A 44 4.09 22.61 -0.79
C LEU A 44 5.00 23.81 -1.13
N ASP A 45 5.74 24.32 -0.14
CA ASP A 45 6.68 25.44 -0.30
C ASP A 45 8.08 24.99 -0.77
N GLY A 46 8.37 23.69 -0.66
CA GLY A 46 9.61 23.05 -1.11
C GLY A 46 9.79 23.08 -2.63
N ASP A 47 11.05 23.24 -3.05
CA ASP A 47 11.41 23.16 -4.47
C ASP A 47 11.52 21.68 -4.88
N LEU A 48 10.68 21.25 -5.84
CA LEU A 48 10.83 19.98 -6.56
C LEU A 48 11.39 20.28 -7.96
N ASP A 49 12.58 19.78 -8.24
CA ASP A 49 13.29 19.97 -9.50
C ASP A 49 12.83 18.97 -10.58
N ALA A 50 13.22 19.26 -11.82
CA ALA A 50 12.80 18.51 -12.99
C ALA A 50 13.34 17.07 -12.98
N GLY A 51 12.46 16.11 -12.69
CA GLY A 51 12.80 14.70 -12.69
C GLY A 51 12.99 14.09 -11.31
N ASP A 52 12.73 14.82 -10.22
CA ASP A 52 12.81 14.33 -8.84
C ASP A 52 11.85 13.15 -8.58
N GLN A 53 10.76 13.11 -9.34
CA GLN A 53 9.70 12.09 -9.27
C GLN A 53 9.08 11.96 -7.88
N PHE A 54 8.76 13.11 -7.27
CA PHE A 54 8.01 13.17 -6.03
C PHE A 54 6.70 12.36 -6.12
N GLY A 55 6.40 11.58 -5.08
CA GLY A 55 5.26 10.66 -5.09
C GLY A 55 5.58 9.27 -5.62
N SER A 56 6.88 8.93 -5.80
CA SER A 56 7.31 7.57 -6.16
C SER A 56 7.13 6.56 -5.02
N ALA A 57 7.11 7.03 -3.78
CA ALA A 57 6.77 6.27 -2.59
C ALA A 57 5.97 7.17 -1.64
N ILE A 58 5.00 6.60 -0.92
CA ILE A 58 4.18 7.34 0.05
C ILE A 58 3.98 6.42 1.26
N ALA A 59 4.17 6.95 2.47
CA ALA A 59 3.87 6.26 3.70
C ALA A 59 3.12 7.17 4.66
N ARG A 60 2.12 6.61 5.35
CA ARG A 60 1.45 7.24 6.49
C ARG A 60 2.35 7.15 7.71
N ILE A 61 2.81 8.29 8.22
CA ILE A 61 3.77 8.34 9.34
C ILE A 61 3.15 8.88 10.63
N GLY A 62 1.83 8.72 10.80
CA GLY A 62 1.11 9.07 12.02
C GLY A 62 0.93 10.59 12.19
N ASP A 63 0.74 11.05 13.43
CA ASP A 63 0.60 12.47 13.82
C ASP A 63 1.86 12.83 14.62
N LEU A 64 2.87 13.37 13.96
CA LEU A 64 4.22 13.56 14.51
C LEU A 64 4.29 14.77 15.47
N GLU A 65 3.51 15.81 15.23
CA GLU A 65 3.43 17.04 16.02
C GLU A 65 2.32 17.03 17.07
N GLY A 66 1.40 16.07 17.01
CA GLY A 66 0.32 15.87 17.97
C GLY A 66 -0.85 16.84 17.79
N ASP A 67 -1.15 17.24 16.56
CA ASP A 67 -2.23 18.18 16.25
C ASP A 67 -3.58 17.48 15.94
N GLY A 68 -3.53 16.16 15.73
CA GLY A 68 -4.65 15.28 15.44
C GLY A 68 -4.87 14.98 13.96
N VAL A 69 -4.01 15.45 13.06
CA VAL A 69 -4.01 15.17 11.62
C VAL A 69 -2.89 14.15 11.32
N THR A 70 -3.07 13.37 10.26
CA THR A 70 -2.07 12.39 9.82
C THR A 70 -1.09 13.01 8.84
N ASP A 71 0.20 12.79 9.08
CA ASP A 71 1.34 13.20 8.27
C ASP A 71 1.82 12.10 7.33
N LEU A 72 2.59 12.54 6.32
CA LEU A 72 3.08 11.69 5.25
C LEU A 72 4.58 11.78 5.10
N ALA A 73 5.21 10.66 4.74
CA ALA A 73 6.52 10.64 4.12
C ALA A 73 6.37 10.35 2.63
N VAL A 74 6.99 11.15 1.78
CA VAL A 74 6.91 11.05 0.32
C VAL A 74 8.30 10.96 -0.30
N GLY A 75 8.51 9.96 -1.15
CA GLY A 75 9.78 9.73 -1.83
C GLY A 75 9.95 10.58 -3.09
N ALA A 76 11.16 11.11 -3.27
CA ALA A 76 11.66 11.75 -4.49
C ALA A 76 13.02 11.10 -4.86
N PRO A 77 13.01 9.85 -5.37
CA PRO A 77 14.22 9.04 -5.50
C PRO A 77 15.24 9.57 -6.51
N PHE A 78 14.87 10.50 -7.37
CA PHE A 78 15.75 11.08 -8.37
C PHE A 78 16.23 12.50 -8.02
N ASP A 79 15.94 12.95 -6.79
CA ASP A 79 16.48 14.19 -6.26
C ASP A 79 18.02 14.21 -6.35
N ASP A 80 18.55 15.33 -6.83
CA ASP A 80 19.99 15.50 -7.13
C ASP A 80 20.73 16.37 -6.10
N ASP A 81 20.17 16.50 -4.89
CA ASP A 81 20.84 17.16 -3.77
C ASP A 81 22.22 16.55 -3.52
N SER A 82 23.23 17.41 -3.67
CA SER A 82 24.63 17.06 -3.42
C SER A 82 25.20 15.91 -4.27
N GLY A 83 24.51 15.41 -5.31
CA GLY A 83 24.99 14.38 -6.24
C GLY A 83 23.91 13.89 -7.22
N GLU A 84 24.26 13.06 -8.21
CA GLU A 84 23.29 12.61 -9.23
C GLU A 84 22.33 11.55 -8.64
N ASN A 85 21.02 11.81 -8.67
CA ASN A 85 19.96 10.88 -8.27
C ASN A 85 20.22 10.16 -6.93
N ARG A 86 20.71 10.90 -5.94
CA ARG A 86 20.92 10.34 -4.59
C ARG A 86 19.59 10.09 -3.89
N GLY A 87 18.60 10.89 -4.24
CA GLY A 87 17.23 10.77 -3.75
C GLY A 87 16.99 11.50 -2.42
N ALA A 88 15.71 11.71 -2.13
CA ALA A 88 15.24 12.39 -0.94
C ALA A 88 13.91 11.81 -0.45
N VAL A 89 13.59 12.10 0.81
CA VAL A 89 12.28 11.89 1.42
C VAL A 89 11.77 13.23 1.95
N TRP A 90 10.49 13.51 1.72
CA TRP A 90 9.79 14.67 2.23
C TRP A 90 8.81 14.23 3.31
N VAL A 91 8.99 14.73 4.54
CA VAL A 91 7.98 14.66 5.58
C VAL A 91 7.03 15.84 5.41
N LEU A 92 5.74 15.55 5.25
CA LEU A 92 4.67 16.52 5.07
C LEU A 92 3.74 16.48 6.28
N PHE A 93 3.67 17.61 6.98
CA PHE A 93 2.69 17.88 8.01
C PHE A 93 1.40 18.36 7.34
N MET A 94 0.31 17.64 7.53
CA MET A 94 -0.89 17.80 6.71
C MET A 94 -1.99 18.57 7.42
N ASP A 95 -2.82 19.27 6.66
CA ASP A 95 -4.13 19.77 7.10
C ASP A 95 -5.23 18.75 6.76
N SER A 96 -6.36 18.81 7.50
CA SER A 96 -7.52 17.91 7.27
C SER A 96 -8.20 18.09 5.90
N ASP A 97 -7.87 19.16 5.16
CA ASP A 97 -8.35 19.36 3.79
C ASP A 97 -7.37 18.83 2.72
N GLY A 98 -6.30 18.16 3.16
CA GLY A 98 -5.31 17.52 2.29
C GLY A 98 -4.25 18.47 1.73
N GLU A 99 -4.24 19.74 2.13
CA GLU A 99 -3.11 20.64 1.88
C GLU A 99 -1.96 20.37 2.88
N VAL A 100 -0.76 20.80 2.53
CA VAL A 100 0.42 20.73 3.41
C VAL A 100 0.43 21.95 4.33
N ASP A 101 0.50 21.79 5.66
CA ASP A 101 0.73 22.92 6.60
C ASP A 101 2.21 23.30 6.65
N SER A 102 3.10 22.30 6.73
CA SER A 102 4.54 22.48 6.65
C SER A 102 5.29 21.22 6.23
N GLU A 103 6.57 21.35 5.87
CA GLU A 103 7.36 20.26 5.34
C GLU A 103 8.81 20.22 5.85
N GLN A 104 9.40 19.01 5.82
CA GLN A 104 10.80 18.76 6.12
C GLN A 104 11.40 17.82 5.07
N LYS A 105 12.39 18.29 4.30
CA LYS A 105 13.18 17.46 3.38
C LYS A 105 14.29 16.72 4.11
N ILE A 106 14.45 15.43 3.84
CA ILE A 106 15.54 14.56 4.26
C ILE A 106 16.30 14.15 2.99
N SER A 107 17.55 14.58 2.86
CA SER A 107 18.43 14.27 1.73
C SER A 107 19.88 14.22 2.22
N ALA A 108 20.84 13.97 1.31
CA ALA A 108 22.26 13.84 1.66
C ALA A 108 22.87 15.09 2.37
N ASP A 109 22.21 16.24 2.36
CA ASP A 109 22.65 17.45 3.06
C ASP A 109 21.56 18.22 3.83
N ALA A 110 20.38 17.59 4.03
CA ALA A 110 19.24 18.18 4.71
C ALA A 110 18.56 17.22 5.72
N GLY A 111 17.69 17.76 6.57
CA GLY A 111 16.84 16.96 7.46
C GLY A 111 17.55 16.20 8.59
N GLY A 112 18.80 16.53 8.89
CA GLY A 112 19.56 15.88 9.97
C GLY A 112 20.13 14.51 9.61
N PHE A 113 19.98 14.07 8.35
CA PHE A 113 20.52 12.81 7.88
C PHE A 113 22.03 12.93 7.60
N ASP A 114 22.83 12.14 8.33
CA ASP A 114 24.29 12.09 8.20
C ASP A 114 24.77 10.85 7.40
N GLY A 115 23.85 10.04 6.89
CA GLY A 115 24.13 8.86 6.09
C GLY A 115 24.81 9.20 4.76
N ALA A 116 25.70 8.30 4.31
CA ALA A 116 26.40 8.46 3.05
C ALA A 116 25.58 7.84 1.90
N LEU A 117 25.00 8.70 1.07
CA LEU A 117 24.40 8.32 -0.22
C LEU A 117 25.40 8.59 -1.34
N ASP A 118 25.64 7.58 -2.16
CA ASP A 118 26.38 7.67 -3.41
C ASP A 118 25.43 8.03 -4.57
N ASP A 119 26.02 8.45 -5.70
CA ASP A 119 25.24 8.79 -6.89
C ASP A 119 24.49 7.55 -7.40
N GLU A 120 23.23 7.72 -7.79
CA GLU A 120 22.26 6.68 -8.20
C GLU A 120 21.68 5.79 -7.10
N ASP A 121 22.00 5.95 -5.82
CA ASP A 121 21.42 5.12 -4.74
C ASP A 121 19.87 5.15 -4.71
N ARG A 122 19.28 6.26 -5.15
CA ARG A 122 17.83 6.51 -5.20
C ARG A 122 17.13 6.30 -3.87
N PHE A 123 17.71 6.87 -2.82
CA PHE A 123 17.10 6.95 -1.51
C PHE A 123 15.69 7.55 -1.59
N GLY A 124 14.72 6.95 -0.91
CA GLY A 124 13.31 7.35 -0.99
C GLY A 124 12.52 6.60 -2.07
N SER A 125 13.09 5.55 -2.68
CA SER A 125 12.35 4.70 -3.64
C SER A 125 11.23 3.89 -3.00
N ALA A 126 11.32 3.62 -1.69
CA ALA A 126 10.31 2.96 -0.88
C ALA A 126 10.36 3.51 0.54
N ILE A 127 9.22 3.53 1.23
CA ILE A 127 9.11 4.01 2.61
C ILE A 127 8.13 3.12 3.36
N ALA A 128 8.47 2.68 4.57
CA ALA A 128 7.56 1.97 5.46
C ALA A 128 7.57 2.59 6.88
N PRO A 129 6.40 2.79 7.52
CA PRO A 129 6.32 3.29 8.88
C PRO A 129 6.59 2.17 9.89
N LEU A 130 7.68 2.26 10.66
CA LEU A 130 8.11 1.22 11.61
C LEU A 130 7.51 1.39 13.01
N GLY A 131 6.73 2.44 13.25
CA GLY A 131 6.36 2.82 14.61
C GLY A 131 7.56 3.36 15.40
N ASP A 132 7.46 3.39 16.73
CA ASP A 132 8.55 3.82 17.62
C ASP A 132 9.48 2.63 17.95
N LEU A 133 10.37 2.30 17.01
CA LEU A 133 11.23 1.11 17.05
C LEU A 133 12.22 1.21 18.22
N ASN A 134 12.79 2.39 18.46
CA ASN A 134 13.78 2.61 19.52
C ASN A 134 13.18 2.99 20.90
N ASN A 135 11.85 3.14 20.99
CA ASN A 135 11.10 3.54 22.19
C ASN A 135 11.47 4.93 22.74
N ASP A 136 11.79 5.90 21.88
CA ASP A 136 12.09 7.28 22.26
C ASP A 136 10.87 8.21 22.27
N GLY A 137 9.73 7.72 21.75
CA GLY A 137 8.45 8.42 21.69
C GLY A 137 8.16 9.12 20.37
N PHE A 138 9.01 8.99 19.36
CA PHE A 138 8.76 9.42 17.99
C PHE A 138 8.63 8.22 17.06
N LEU A 139 8.03 8.43 15.88
CA LEU A 139 7.86 7.37 14.89
C LEU A 139 9.10 7.29 14.01
N ASP A 140 9.51 6.07 13.71
CA ASP A 140 10.66 5.73 12.87
C ASP A 140 10.18 5.21 11.52
N ILE A 141 11.04 5.30 10.51
CA ILE A 141 10.72 4.83 9.16
C ILE A 141 11.87 4.00 8.57
N ALA A 142 11.53 3.03 7.72
CA ALA A 142 12.47 2.40 6.81
C ALA A 142 12.41 3.09 5.44
N VAL A 143 13.56 3.33 4.81
CA VAL A 143 13.66 3.96 3.49
C VAL A 143 14.56 3.15 2.57
N GLY A 144 14.07 2.85 1.37
CA GLY A 144 14.78 2.07 0.36
C GLY A 144 15.75 2.88 -0.47
N ALA A 145 16.93 2.31 -0.74
CA ALA A 145 17.93 2.76 -1.70
C ALA A 145 18.31 1.57 -2.61
N PRO A 146 17.43 1.19 -3.55
CA PRO A 146 17.53 -0.10 -4.25
C PRO A 146 18.71 -0.23 -5.21
N LEU A 147 19.42 0.85 -5.51
CA LEU A 147 20.60 0.82 -6.39
C LEU A 147 21.91 1.05 -5.62
N ASP A 148 21.87 0.96 -4.30
CA ASP A 148 23.06 1.03 -3.45
C ASP A 148 24.06 -0.09 -3.80
N ASP A 149 25.34 0.28 -3.84
CA ASP A 149 26.44 -0.57 -4.29
C ASP A 149 27.22 -1.28 -3.15
N ASP A 150 26.71 -1.25 -1.91
CA ASP A 150 27.33 -1.98 -0.79
C ASP A 150 27.35 -3.49 -1.08
N GLY A 151 28.52 -4.11 -0.94
CA GLY A 151 28.74 -5.54 -1.24
C GLY A 151 28.77 -5.93 -2.73
N GLY A 152 28.34 -5.07 -3.66
CA GLY A 152 28.34 -5.32 -5.11
C GLY A 152 27.42 -4.38 -5.90
N SER A 153 27.30 -4.58 -7.22
CA SER A 153 26.60 -3.64 -8.10
C SER A 153 25.09 -3.70 -7.87
N ASP A 154 24.46 -2.56 -7.57
CA ASP A 154 23.00 -2.41 -7.43
C ASP A 154 22.37 -3.51 -6.55
N LYS A 155 23.08 -3.94 -5.50
CA LYS A 155 22.54 -4.94 -4.55
C LYS A 155 21.39 -4.35 -3.75
N GLY A 156 21.46 -3.05 -3.49
CA GLY A 156 20.46 -2.28 -2.78
C GLY A 156 20.65 -2.29 -1.26
N ALA A 157 20.01 -1.32 -0.62
CA ALA A 157 20.07 -1.10 0.83
C ALA A 157 18.74 -0.58 1.38
N VAL A 158 18.59 -0.69 2.69
CA VAL A 158 17.53 -0.06 3.48
C VAL A 158 18.16 0.80 4.56
N TRP A 159 17.61 1.98 4.77
CA TRP A 159 17.98 2.88 5.85
C TRP A 159 16.85 2.96 6.87
N ILE A 160 17.13 2.62 8.12
CA ILE A 160 16.26 2.87 9.25
C ILE A 160 16.55 4.28 9.75
N LEU A 161 15.55 5.16 9.72
CA LEU A 161 15.65 6.53 10.19
C LEU A 161 14.86 6.67 11.49
N PHE A 162 15.58 7.01 12.55
CA PHE A 162 14.98 7.36 13.83
C PHE A 162 14.63 8.85 13.80
N LEU A 163 13.34 9.17 13.68
CA LEU A 163 12.91 10.55 13.48
C LEU A 163 12.78 11.30 14.80
N ASN A 164 12.59 12.61 14.69
CA ASN A 164 12.19 13.48 15.78
C ASN A 164 10.84 14.15 15.46
N GLY A 165 10.23 14.81 16.46
CA GLY A 165 8.95 15.50 16.29
C GLY A 165 8.96 16.75 15.41
N GLU A 166 10.09 17.08 14.77
CA GLU A 166 10.18 18.10 13.71
C GLU A 166 10.29 17.45 12.31
N GLY A 167 10.13 16.11 12.21
CA GLY A 167 10.19 15.35 10.96
C GLY A 167 11.62 15.12 10.44
N GLY A 168 12.65 15.52 11.18
CA GLY A 168 14.05 15.27 10.84
C GLY A 168 14.59 13.97 11.43
N VAL A 169 15.78 13.57 11.01
CA VAL A 169 16.50 12.39 11.50
C VAL A 169 17.33 12.75 12.74
N GLU A 170 17.13 12.03 13.84
CA GLU A 170 17.97 12.10 15.05
C GLU A 170 19.15 11.12 14.96
N SER A 171 18.93 9.94 14.37
CA SER A 171 19.98 8.98 14.01
C SER A 171 19.51 7.98 12.95
N GLU A 172 20.45 7.28 12.34
CA GLU A 172 20.18 6.35 11.24
C GLU A 172 20.96 5.02 11.36
N GLN A 173 20.43 3.96 10.76
CA GLN A 173 21.08 2.66 10.62
C GLN A 173 20.89 2.11 9.21
N LYS A 174 21.98 1.75 8.52
CA LYS A 174 21.95 1.12 7.19
C LYS A 174 21.92 -0.40 7.31
N ILE A 175 21.10 -1.04 6.49
CA ILE A 175 21.03 -2.49 6.29
C ILE A 175 21.37 -2.74 4.82
N SER A 176 22.46 -3.47 4.58
CA SER A 176 22.95 -3.84 3.25
C SER A 176 23.74 -5.14 3.35
N ASP A 177 24.25 -5.65 2.22
CA ASP A 177 25.11 -6.86 2.21
C ASP A 177 26.39 -6.69 3.07
N ASP A 178 26.81 -5.44 3.35
CA ASP A 178 28.01 -5.10 4.14
C ASP A 178 27.70 -4.42 5.51
N ALA A 179 26.44 -4.16 5.86
CA ALA A 179 26.06 -3.38 7.04
C ALA A 179 24.77 -3.85 7.74
N GLY A 180 24.56 -3.39 8.98
CA GLY A 180 23.31 -3.64 9.74
C GLY A 180 23.13 -5.06 10.26
N ASP A 181 24.23 -5.83 10.36
CA ASP A 181 24.24 -7.23 10.76
C ASP A 181 23.37 -8.16 9.89
N PHE A 182 23.04 -7.73 8.66
CA PHE A 182 22.28 -8.52 7.69
C PHE A 182 22.98 -9.86 7.40
N PRO A 183 22.35 -11.02 7.71
CA PRO A 183 22.96 -12.33 7.55
C PRO A 183 22.64 -12.99 6.20
N GLY A 184 21.86 -12.32 5.35
CA GLY A 184 21.55 -12.77 4.00
C GLY A 184 22.73 -12.61 3.04
N ASP A 185 22.59 -13.16 1.85
CA ASP A 185 23.51 -12.95 0.74
C ASP A 185 22.68 -12.34 -0.40
N LEU A 186 23.03 -11.14 -0.85
CA LEU A 186 22.46 -10.50 -2.04
C LEU A 186 23.38 -10.69 -3.25
N ASP A 187 22.82 -10.88 -4.43
CA ASP A 187 23.53 -10.91 -5.71
C ASP A 187 23.46 -9.53 -6.41
N ASP A 188 24.39 -9.28 -7.34
CA ASP A 188 24.42 -8.03 -8.09
C ASP A 188 23.08 -7.84 -8.84
N ASN A 189 22.49 -6.64 -8.75
CA ASN A 189 21.20 -6.24 -9.32
C ASN A 189 19.96 -6.80 -8.62
N ASP A 190 20.05 -7.43 -7.43
CA ASP A 190 18.86 -7.89 -6.69
C ASP A 190 17.90 -6.74 -6.32
N ARG A 191 18.44 -5.53 -6.15
CA ARG A 191 17.72 -4.31 -5.78
C ARG A 191 16.95 -4.42 -4.48
N PHE A 192 17.60 -4.96 -3.46
CA PHE A 192 17.09 -5.00 -2.10
C PHE A 192 16.68 -3.60 -1.62
N GLY A 193 15.51 -3.48 -1.01
CA GLY A 193 14.95 -2.18 -0.60
C GLY A 193 14.07 -1.52 -1.66
N HIS A 194 13.72 -2.22 -2.74
CA HIS A 194 12.83 -1.68 -3.78
C HIS A 194 11.40 -1.42 -3.29
N ALA A 195 10.90 -2.26 -2.39
CA ALA A 195 9.61 -2.10 -1.71
C ALA A 195 9.76 -2.57 -0.26
N LEU A 196 8.99 -1.95 0.63
CA LEU A 196 9.08 -2.14 2.08
C LEU A 196 7.68 -2.27 2.68
N ALA A 197 7.52 -3.12 3.69
CA ALA A 197 6.33 -3.14 4.53
C ALA A 197 6.72 -3.47 5.98
N ALA A 198 6.25 -2.66 6.93
CA ALA A 198 6.31 -3.01 8.35
C ALA A 198 5.23 -4.06 8.61
N ILE A 199 5.61 -5.19 9.20
CA ILE A 199 4.74 -6.38 9.27
C ILE A 199 4.39 -6.76 10.72
N GLY A 200 4.59 -5.87 11.67
CA GLY A 200 4.43 -6.16 13.10
C GLY A 200 5.55 -7.02 13.67
N ASP A 201 5.42 -7.34 14.96
CA ASP A 201 6.24 -8.31 15.67
C ASP A 201 5.82 -9.74 15.29
N LEU A 202 6.37 -10.25 14.19
CA LEU A 202 6.00 -11.56 13.63
C LEU A 202 6.54 -12.71 14.48
N ASN A 203 7.72 -12.54 15.10
CA ASN A 203 8.36 -13.60 15.88
C ASN A 203 7.98 -13.58 17.39
N GLY A 204 7.30 -12.53 17.86
CA GLY A 204 6.83 -12.35 19.23
C GLY A 204 7.91 -11.92 20.24
N ASP A 205 8.97 -11.25 19.79
CA ASP A 205 10.06 -10.75 20.64
C ASP A 205 9.85 -9.31 21.16
N GLY A 206 8.85 -8.62 20.62
CA GLY A 206 8.45 -7.27 20.99
C GLY A 206 9.07 -6.15 20.16
N VAL A 207 9.73 -6.48 19.05
CA VAL A 207 10.28 -5.54 18.06
C VAL A 207 9.49 -5.65 16.76
N GLU A 208 9.31 -4.53 16.06
CA GLU A 208 8.67 -4.51 14.73
C GLU A 208 9.57 -5.18 13.69
N ASP A 209 9.04 -6.14 12.92
CA ASP A 209 9.75 -6.79 11.83
C ASP A 209 9.45 -6.11 10.48
N LEU A 210 10.31 -6.34 9.49
CA LEU A 210 10.26 -5.66 8.19
C LEU A 210 10.29 -6.66 7.02
N ALA A 211 9.36 -6.53 6.10
CA ALA A 211 9.44 -7.18 4.79
C ALA A 211 10.14 -6.24 3.78
N VAL A 212 11.13 -6.78 3.05
CA VAL A 212 11.94 -6.05 2.09
C VAL A 212 12.00 -6.80 0.76
N ALA A 213 11.63 -6.16 -0.33
CA ALA A 213 11.66 -6.76 -1.64
C ALA A 213 13.02 -6.62 -2.35
N ALA A 214 13.33 -7.64 -3.16
CA ALA A 214 14.39 -7.68 -4.15
C ALA A 214 13.79 -8.22 -5.47
N PRO A 215 13.07 -7.39 -6.25
CA PRO A 215 12.24 -7.84 -7.37
C PRO A 215 13.06 -8.33 -8.58
N ASN A 216 14.37 -8.13 -8.56
CA ASN A 216 15.30 -8.57 -9.61
C ASN A 216 16.10 -9.81 -9.20
N ASP A 217 15.76 -10.42 -8.06
CA ASP A 217 16.39 -11.66 -7.61
C ASP A 217 16.19 -12.80 -8.60
N ASP A 218 17.29 -13.53 -8.85
CA ASP A 218 17.36 -14.59 -9.85
C ASP A 218 17.09 -16.02 -9.28
N ASP A 219 16.66 -16.15 -8.02
CA ASP A 219 16.33 -17.45 -7.42
C ASP A 219 15.26 -18.18 -8.28
N GLY A 220 15.64 -19.34 -8.83
CA GLY A 220 14.81 -20.17 -9.70
C GLY A 220 14.65 -19.72 -11.17
N GLY A 221 15.03 -18.51 -11.56
CA GLY A 221 14.94 -17.99 -12.93
C GLY A 221 15.27 -16.49 -13.05
N THR A 222 15.29 -15.95 -14.27
CA THR A 222 15.68 -14.53 -14.49
C THR A 222 14.67 -13.56 -13.87
N ASP A 223 15.13 -12.65 -13.02
CA ASP A 223 14.37 -11.55 -12.43
C ASP A 223 12.99 -11.99 -11.90
N ARG A 224 12.92 -13.16 -11.28
CA ARG A 224 11.65 -13.67 -10.72
C ARG A 224 11.25 -12.90 -9.48
N GLY A 225 12.24 -12.38 -8.76
CA GLY A 225 12.06 -11.59 -7.56
C GLY A 225 11.97 -12.42 -6.28
N ALA A 226 12.21 -11.74 -5.17
CA ALA A 226 12.18 -12.28 -3.83
C ALA A 226 11.68 -11.25 -2.81
N VAL A 227 11.23 -11.75 -1.67
CA VAL A 227 10.92 -10.97 -0.47
C VAL A 227 11.74 -11.52 0.69
N TRP A 228 12.38 -10.64 1.44
CA TRP A 228 13.10 -10.95 2.67
C TRP A 228 12.28 -10.47 3.86
N ILE A 229 12.01 -11.35 4.80
CA ILE A 229 11.52 -10.99 6.13
C ILE A 229 12.73 -10.79 7.02
N LEU A 230 12.87 -9.61 7.58
CA LEU A 230 13.94 -9.22 8.49
C LEU A 230 13.35 -9.18 9.90
N PHE A 231 13.87 -10.04 10.77
CA PHE A 231 13.59 -9.99 12.19
C PHE A 231 14.53 -8.97 12.83
N MET A 232 13.99 -7.86 13.30
CA MET A 232 14.77 -6.65 13.61
C MET A 232 15.17 -6.57 15.08
N ASP A 233 16.24 -5.83 15.36
CA ASP A 233 16.58 -5.34 16.70
C ASP A 233 16.11 -3.87 16.85
N SER A 234 15.83 -3.45 18.09
CA SER A 234 15.36 -2.08 18.40
C SER A 234 16.36 -0.96 18.05
N ASP A 235 17.60 -1.30 17.71
CA ASP A 235 18.61 -0.35 17.22
C ASP A 235 18.67 -0.27 15.68
N GLY A 236 17.74 -0.93 14.98
CA GLY A 236 17.62 -0.94 13.53
C GLY A 236 18.54 -1.94 12.83
N THR A 237 19.26 -2.79 13.57
CA THR A 237 20.01 -3.92 12.99
C THR A 237 19.13 -5.16 12.84
N VAL A 238 19.66 -6.22 12.22
CA VAL A 238 18.92 -7.45 11.89
C VAL A 238 19.42 -8.62 12.77
N ASP A 239 18.52 -9.28 13.50
CA ASP A 239 18.83 -10.51 14.27
C ASP A 239 18.85 -11.74 13.35
N SER A 240 17.83 -11.89 12.50
CA SER A 240 17.72 -13.01 11.56
C SER A 240 16.85 -12.70 10.36
N VAL A 241 16.87 -13.58 9.35
CA VAL A 241 16.13 -13.38 8.09
C VAL A 241 15.45 -14.65 7.61
N GLN A 242 14.35 -14.48 6.87
CA GLN A 242 13.70 -15.51 6.08
C GLN A 242 13.48 -14.99 4.65
N LYS A 243 14.05 -15.66 3.64
CA LYS A 243 13.82 -15.31 2.23
C LYS A 243 12.71 -16.15 1.60
N ILE A 244 11.76 -15.48 0.98
CA ILE A 244 10.69 -16.04 0.15
C ILE A 244 11.08 -15.81 -1.32
N SER A 245 11.32 -16.89 -2.05
CA SER A 245 11.67 -16.87 -3.47
C SER A 245 11.24 -18.20 -4.13
N SER A 246 11.50 -18.38 -5.43
CA SER A 246 11.20 -19.66 -6.10
C SER A 246 11.97 -20.86 -5.52
N ASP A 247 13.10 -20.63 -4.84
CA ASP A 247 13.97 -21.69 -4.32
C ASP A 247 13.78 -21.97 -2.81
N ARG A 248 13.09 -21.08 -2.07
CA ARG A 248 12.97 -21.13 -0.60
C ARG A 248 11.79 -20.33 -0.06
N GLY A 249 11.41 -20.58 1.20
CA GLY A 249 10.39 -19.80 1.89
C GLY A 249 8.94 -20.15 1.58
N GLY A 250 8.68 -21.27 0.89
CA GLY A 250 7.38 -21.95 0.94
C GLY A 250 6.39 -21.63 -0.18
N LEU A 251 6.79 -20.91 -1.23
CA LEU A 251 5.92 -20.72 -2.41
C LEU A 251 5.50 -22.08 -2.98
N ASP A 252 4.19 -22.31 -3.09
CA ASP A 252 3.64 -23.55 -3.67
C ASP A 252 3.63 -23.53 -5.22
N ARG A 253 3.91 -22.36 -5.78
CA ARG A 253 4.10 -22.09 -7.21
C ARG A 253 4.97 -20.85 -7.39
N ASP A 254 5.94 -20.98 -8.29
CA ASP A 254 6.89 -19.92 -8.60
C ASP A 254 6.31 -18.85 -9.53
N PRO A 255 6.77 -17.59 -9.41
CA PRO A 255 6.61 -16.57 -10.45
C PRO A 255 7.25 -17.00 -11.78
N GLY A 256 6.84 -16.37 -12.87
CA GLY A 256 7.51 -16.42 -14.16
C GLY A 256 8.84 -15.67 -14.17
N ASP A 257 9.64 -15.85 -15.24
CA ASP A 257 10.82 -15.02 -15.45
C ASP A 257 10.37 -13.59 -15.80
N GLU A 258 11.05 -12.56 -15.27
CA GLU A 258 10.70 -11.13 -15.41
C GLU A 258 9.36 -10.73 -14.75
N ASP A 259 8.75 -11.59 -13.92
CA ASP A 259 7.49 -11.31 -13.22
C ASP A 259 7.65 -10.29 -12.07
N HIS A 260 8.87 -10.09 -11.57
CA HIS A 260 9.22 -9.13 -10.51
C HIS A 260 8.41 -9.31 -9.21
N PHE A 261 8.36 -10.52 -8.65
CA PHE A 261 7.75 -10.77 -7.34
C PHE A 261 8.43 -9.91 -6.27
N GLY A 262 7.64 -9.09 -5.58
CA GLY A 262 8.15 -8.04 -4.69
C GLY A 262 8.14 -6.64 -5.30
N SER A 263 7.44 -6.40 -6.41
CA SER A 263 7.32 -5.05 -6.98
C SER A 263 6.66 -4.04 -6.04
N ALA A 264 5.85 -4.51 -5.09
CA ALA A 264 5.25 -3.75 -4.00
C ALA A 264 4.92 -4.67 -2.83
N LEU A 265 4.83 -4.12 -1.61
CA LEU A 265 4.52 -4.85 -0.39
C LEU A 265 3.53 -4.06 0.48
N THR A 266 2.62 -4.76 1.14
CA THR A 266 1.85 -4.25 2.30
C THR A 266 1.40 -5.43 3.15
N GLU A 267 1.50 -5.27 4.46
CA GLU A 267 0.83 -6.07 5.48
C GLU A 267 -0.70 -5.95 5.36
N ILE A 268 -1.43 -7.04 5.50
CA ILE A 268 -2.90 -7.03 5.37
C ILE A 268 -3.62 -7.48 6.63
N GLY A 269 -2.88 -7.57 7.74
CA GLY A 269 -3.36 -8.16 8.99
C GLY A 269 -3.44 -9.69 8.89
N ASP A 270 -4.03 -10.30 9.92
CA ASP A 270 -4.35 -11.73 9.95
C ASP A 270 -5.64 -11.97 9.14
N LEU A 271 -5.49 -12.19 7.84
CA LEU A 271 -6.60 -12.30 6.91
C LEU A 271 -7.27 -13.66 6.98
N ASP A 272 -6.62 -14.74 7.45
CA ASP A 272 -7.25 -16.06 7.59
C ASP A 272 -7.58 -16.50 9.04
N ASP A 273 -7.47 -15.58 10.00
CA ASP A 273 -7.79 -15.76 11.43
C ASP A 273 -6.91 -16.85 12.10
N ASP A 274 -5.67 -17.04 11.65
CA ASP A 274 -4.73 -18.04 12.19
C ASP A 274 -3.82 -17.51 13.32
N GLY A 275 -3.77 -16.19 13.49
CA GLY A 275 -3.00 -15.47 14.48
C GLY A 275 -1.67 -14.90 13.98
N VAL A 276 -1.35 -15.05 12.69
CA VAL A 276 -0.14 -14.55 12.04
C VAL A 276 -0.53 -13.43 11.07
N VAL A 277 0.34 -12.43 10.90
CA VAL A 277 0.10 -11.39 9.89
C VAL A 277 0.33 -11.94 8.48
N ASP A 278 -0.51 -11.53 7.54
CA ASP A 278 -0.39 -11.88 6.13
C ASP A 278 0.17 -10.72 5.31
N LEU A 279 0.67 -11.04 4.12
CA LEU A 279 1.36 -10.09 3.26
C LEU A 279 0.77 -10.10 1.85
N ALA A 280 0.48 -8.93 1.31
CA ALA A 280 0.17 -8.75 -0.10
C ALA A 280 1.43 -8.32 -0.86
N VAL A 281 1.74 -9.03 -1.95
CA VAL A 281 2.95 -8.86 -2.75
C VAL A 281 2.60 -8.59 -4.21
N GLY A 282 3.10 -7.47 -4.72
CA GLY A 282 3.03 -7.12 -6.13
C GLY A 282 3.88 -8.04 -7.00
N VAL A 283 3.34 -8.39 -8.17
CA VAL A 283 4.03 -9.17 -9.22
C VAL A 283 3.76 -8.48 -10.55
N SER A 284 4.30 -7.26 -10.70
CA SER A 284 3.91 -6.34 -11.77
C SER A 284 4.18 -6.85 -13.19
N GLY A 285 5.06 -7.83 -13.37
CA GLY A 285 5.34 -8.47 -14.64
C GLY A 285 4.48 -9.71 -14.96
N ASP A 286 3.53 -10.11 -14.10
CA ASP A 286 2.75 -11.35 -14.33
C ASP A 286 1.98 -11.31 -15.67
N ASP A 287 2.20 -12.36 -16.46
CA ASP A 287 1.68 -12.55 -17.82
C ASP A 287 0.28 -13.23 -17.88
N ASP A 288 -0.38 -13.48 -16.75
CA ASP A 288 -1.67 -14.16 -16.71
C ASP A 288 -2.75 -13.28 -17.38
N GLY A 289 -3.19 -13.69 -18.57
CA GLY A 289 -4.23 -13.01 -19.35
C GLY A 289 -3.71 -12.13 -20.50
N GLY A 290 -2.40 -11.82 -20.54
CA GLY A 290 -1.72 -11.04 -21.59
C GLY A 290 -0.32 -10.63 -21.14
N SER A 291 0.41 -9.83 -21.94
CA SER A 291 1.80 -9.42 -21.59
C SER A 291 1.79 -8.45 -20.42
N ASP A 292 2.57 -8.72 -19.38
CA ASP A 292 2.89 -7.76 -18.30
C ASP A 292 1.64 -7.05 -17.73
N ARG A 293 0.54 -7.80 -17.59
CA ARG A 293 -0.70 -7.23 -17.02
C ARG A 293 -0.54 -7.00 -15.54
N GLY A 294 0.35 -7.76 -14.92
CA GLY A 294 0.64 -7.72 -13.51
C GLY A 294 -0.33 -8.56 -12.68
N GLY A 295 0.02 -8.73 -11.42
CA GLY A 295 -0.70 -9.53 -10.45
C GLY A 295 -0.43 -9.09 -9.02
N LEU A 296 -1.29 -9.55 -8.13
CA LEU A 296 -1.17 -9.41 -6.69
C LEU A 296 -1.23 -10.79 -6.05
N TRP A 297 -0.28 -11.10 -5.17
CA TRP A 297 -0.21 -12.38 -4.48
C TRP A 297 -0.43 -12.15 -2.99
N ILE A 298 -1.42 -12.83 -2.41
CA ILE A 298 -1.64 -12.84 -0.96
C ILE A 298 -0.89 -14.03 -0.40
N LEU A 299 0.05 -13.78 0.51
CA LEU A 299 0.82 -14.79 1.22
C LEU A 299 0.31 -14.92 2.65
N PHE A 300 -0.18 -16.11 2.99
CA PHE A 300 -0.51 -16.47 4.36
C PHE A 300 0.77 -16.97 5.02
N LEU A 301 1.25 -16.26 6.04
CA LEU A 301 2.57 -16.48 6.62
C LEU A 301 2.54 -17.42 7.82
N ASN A 302 3.70 -17.97 8.17
CA ASN A 302 3.97 -18.57 9.48
C ASN A 302 4.77 -17.56 10.33
N ASP A 303 4.78 -17.74 11.65
CA ASP A 303 5.60 -16.95 12.61
C ASP A 303 7.12 -16.93 12.26
N ASP A 304 7.61 -17.89 11.45
CA ASP A 304 9.01 -17.92 11.01
C ASP A 304 9.25 -17.16 9.69
N GLY A 305 8.24 -16.44 9.18
CA GLY A 305 8.28 -15.68 7.94
C GLY A 305 8.15 -16.52 6.67
N SER A 306 7.99 -17.85 6.77
CA SER A 306 7.75 -18.69 5.59
C SER A 306 6.26 -18.73 5.22
N VAL A 307 5.94 -19.00 3.95
CA VAL A 307 4.57 -19.04 3.45
C VAL A 307 3.91 -20.39 3.79
N ASP A 308 2.75 -20.37 4.47
CA ASP A 308 1.89 -21.55 4.66
C ASP A 308 1.03 -21.83 3.42
N SER A 309 0.38 -20.77 2.91
CA SER A 309 -0.44 -20.86 1.70
C SER A 309 -0.49 -19.55 0.95
N MET A 310 -1.00 -19.55 -0.29
CA MET A 310 -1.12 -18.31 -1.06
C MET A 310 -2.35 -18.23 -1.96
N ARG A 311 -2.66 -17.01 -2.39
CA ARG A 311 -3.64 -16.69 -3.43
C ARG A 311 -3.03 -15.77 -4.46
N ARG A 312 -3.50 -15.94 -5.69
CA ARG A 312 -3.10 -15.10 -6.82
C ARG A 312 -4.32 -14.40 -7.37
N ILE A 313 -4.24 -13.09 -7.39
CA ILE A 313 -5.22 -12.18 -7.96
C ILE A 313 -4.58 -11.62 -9.23
N THR A 314 -5.09 -12.07 -10.37
CA THR A 314 -4.60 -11.72 -11.71
C THR A 314 -5.80 -11.55 -12.63
N GLN A 315 -5.59 -11.17 -13.88
CA GLN A 315 -6.68 -11.03 -14.86
C GLN A 315 -7.60 -12.26 -14.96
N THR A 316 -7.11 -13.48 -14.71
CA THR A 316 -7.92 -14.71 -14.85
C THR A 316 -8.11 -15.50 -13.56
N ARG A 317 -7.75 -14.95 -12.38
CA ARG A 317 -7.73 -15.68 -11.09
C ARG A 317 -8.10 -14.78 -9.91
N GLY A 318 -8.40 -15.43 -8.78
CA GLY A 318 -8.58 -14.73 -7.49
C GLY A 318 -9.81 -13.85 -7.43
N GLY A 319 -10.86 -14.15 -8.20
CA GLY A 319 -12.13 -13.39 -8.17
C GLY A 319 -12.09 -12.03 -8.87
N PHE A 320 -10.92 -11.57 -9.35
CA PHE A 320 -10.81 -10.28 -10.01
C PHE A 320 -11.51 -10.27 -11.38
N GLU A 321 -12.61 -9.50 -11.48
CA GLU A 321 -13.40 -9.36 -12.71
C GLU A 321 -13.07 -8.10 -13.52
N GLY A 322 -12.11 -7.29 -13.04
CA GLY A 322 -11.61 -6.12 -13.75
C GLY A 322 -10.95 -6.48 -15.08
N SER A 323 -10.72 -5.46 -15.92
CA SER A 323 -10.04 -5.63 -17.21
C SER A 323 -8.75 -4.83 -17.19
N LEU A 324 -7.64 -5.55 -17.31
CA LEU A 324 -6.28 -5.05 -17.47
C LEU A 324 -5.86 -5.14 -18.93
N GLY A 325 -5.24 -4.07 -19.43
CA GLY A 325 -4.49 -4.00 -20.67
C GLY A 325 -3.13 -4.70 -20.54
N ASP A 326 -2.48 -4.90 -21.67
CA ASP A 326 -1.09 -5.40 -21.68
C ASP A 326 -0.16 -4.26 -21.26
N ASN A 327 0.84 -4.56 -20.41
CA ASN A 327 1.74 -3.60 -19.75
C ASN A 327 1.11 -2.70 -18.68
N ASP A 328 -0.15 -2.92 -18.27
CA ASP A 328 -0.78 -2.09 -17.23
C ASP A 328 -0.01 -2.14 -15.88
N GLN A 329 0.78 -3.20 -15.64
CA GLN A 329 1.57 -3.42 -14.43
C GLN A 329 0.73 -3.37 -13.14
N PHE A 330 -0.44 -4.00 -13.14
CA PHE A 330 -1.23 -4.18 -11.93
C PHE A 330 -0.41 -4.82 -10.81
N GLY A 331 -0.43 -4.25 -9.61
CA GLY A 331 0.41 -4.67 -8.50
C GLY A 331 1.77 -3.97 -8.43
N ASN A 332 2.00 -2.90 -9.20
CA ASN A 332 3.20 -2.07 -9.02
C ASN A 332 3.22 -1.31 -7.68
N ALA A 333 2.06 -1.12 -7.06
CA ALA A 333 1.85 -0.47 -5.77
C ALA A 333 0.65 -1.15 -5.12
N VAL A 334 0.68 -1.30 -3.80
CA VAL A 334 -0.39 -1.91 -3.02
C VAL A 334 -0.47 -1.19 -1.68
N SER A 335 -1.68 -0.93 -1.19
CA SER A 335 -1.90 -0.43 0.17
C SER A 335 -3.07 -1.17 0.81
N ASN A 336 -2.89 -1.55 2.07
CA ASN A 336 -3.97 -1.99 2.94
C ASN A 336 -4.88 -0.80 3.29
N LEU A 337 -6.18 -0.91 2.99
CA LEU A 337 -7.18 0.13 3.28
C LEU A 337 -7.94 -0.12 4.59
N GLY A 338 -7.70 -1.25 5.24
CA GLY A 338 -8.58 -1.77 6.27
C GLY A 338 -9.95 -2.13 5.71
N ASP A 339 -10.93 -2.22 6.59
CA ASP A 339 -12.31 -2.62 6.28
C ASP A 339 -13.13 -1.39 5.88
N ILE A 340 -13.03 -0.95 4.61
CA ILE A 340 -13.71 0.28 4.14
C ILE A 340 -15.21 0.08 3.88
N ASN A 341 -15.69 -1.16 3.88
CA ASN A 341 -17.09 -1.50 3.66
C ASN A 341 -17.81 -2.05 4.92
N ASP A 342 -17.14 -2.01 6.08
CA ASP A 342 -17.63 -2.50 7.38
C ASP A 342 -18.09 -3.98 7.36
N ASP A 343 -17.51 -4.83 6.51
CA ASP A 343 -17.84 -6.26 6.43
C ASP A 343 -16.99 -7.18 7.35
N GLY A 344 -15.97 -6.60 7.97
CA GLY A 344 -15.03 -7.24 8.88
C GLY A 344 -13.79 -7.80 8.21
N ILE A 345 -13.56 -7.54 6.92
CA ILE A 345 -12.44 -8.04 6.12
C ILE A 345 -11.64 -6.84 5.59
N THR A 346 -10.32 -6.96 5.59
CA THR A 346 -9.43 -5.95 5.01
C THR A 346 -9.62 -5.86 3.49
N ASP A 347 -9.76 -4.64 2.99
CA ASP A 347 -9.78 -4.27 1.57
C ASP A 347 -8.45 -3.65 1.12
N LEU A 348 -8.19 -3.66 -0.19
CA LEU A 348 -6.88 -3.27 -0.75
C LEU A 348 -7.03 -2.22 -1.87
N ALA A 349 -6.08 -1.28 -1.95
CA ALA A 349 -5.84 -0.51 -3.15
C ALA A 349 -4.65 -1.09 -3.93
N VAL A 350 -4.76 -1.17 -5.25
CA VAL A 350 -3.73 -1.72 -6.13
C VAL A 350 -3.49 -0.80 -7.32
N GLY A 351 -2.24 -0.40 -7.53
CA GLY A 351 -1.81 0.44 -8.65
C GLY A 351 -1.68 -0.35 -9.94
N ALA A 352 -2.03 0.29 -11.05
CA ALA A 352 -1.72 -0.11 -12.42
C ALA A 352 -1.18 1.11 -13.16
N LYS A 353 0.02 1.55 -12.77
CA LYS A 353 0.59 2.85 -13.15
C LYS A 353 0.74 3.08 -14.66
N LEU A 354 0.81 2.02 -15.45
CA LEU A 354 0.92 2.08 -16.91
C LEU A 354 -0.43 1.84 -17.63
N SER A 355 -1.54 1.87 -16.90
CA SER A 355 -2.87 1.76 -17.50
C SER A 355 -3.10 2.87 -18.53
N ASP A 356 -3.58 2.44 -19.71
CA ASP A 356 -3.95 3.30 -20.84
C ASP A 356 -5.35 3.94 -20.70
N ASP A 357 -6.02 3.80 -19.55
CA ASP A 357 -7.34 4.40 -19.32
C ASP A 357 -7.26 5.93 -19.37
N GLY A 358 -8.13 6.57 -20.15
CA GLY A 358 -8.07 8.02 -20.40
C GLY A 358 -6.99 8.48 -21.39
N GLY A 359 -5.88 7.73 -21.54
CA GLY A 359 -4.80 7.98 -22.50
C GLY A 359 -3.55 7.15 -22.19
N ALA A 360 -2.50 7.29 -23.00
CA ALA A 360 -1.29 6.46 -22.87
C ALA A 360 -0.64 6.62 -21.49
N ASP A 361 -0.36 5.50 -20.81
CA ASP A 361 0.34 5.40 -19.53
C ASP A 361 -0.11 6.45 -18.48
N ARG A 362 -1.42 6.74 -18.41
CA ARG A 362 -1.95 7.69 -17.40
C ARG A 362 -1.97 7.08 -16.01
N GLY A 363 -2.16 5.76 -15.96
CA GLY A 363 -2.29 5.02 -14.74
C GLY A 363 -3.73 4.91 -14.21
N ALA A 364 -3.91 4.01 -13.26
CA ALA A 364 -5.17 3.76 -12.58
C ALA A 364 -4.92 3.11 -11.21
N VAL A 365 -5.91 3.22 -10.33
CA VAL A 365 -5.96 2.51 -9.04
C VAL A 365 -7.18 1.61 -9.01
N TRP A 366 -7.04 0.41 -8.45
CA TRP A 366 -8.13 -0.52 -8.22
C TRP A 366 -8.35 -0.71 -6.73
N ILE A 367 -9.56 -0.43 -6.26
CA ILE A 367 -10.02 -0.80 -4.92
C ILE A 367 -10.60 -2.21 -4.99
N LEU A 368 -10.06 -3.14 -4.23
CA LEU A 368 -10.46 -4.54 -4.18
C LEU A 368 -11.16 -4.81 -2.86
N PHE A 369 -12.39 -5.30 -2.94
CA PHE A 369 -13.13 -5.78 -1.78
C PHE A 369 -12.86 -7.28 -1.61
N MET A 370 -12.35 -7.69 -0.45
CA MET A 370 -11.72 -9.00 -0.29
C MET A 370 -12.60 -10.01 0.44
N GLU A 371 -12.29 -11.29 0.28
CA GLU A 371 -12.72 -12.36 1.17
C GLU A 371 -11.57 -12.79 2.10
N ILE A 372 -11.92 -13.33 3.27
CA ILE A 372 -11.03 -13.98 4.25
C ILE A 372 -10.15 -15.08 3.63
N ASN A 373 -10.52 -15.58 2.45
CA ASN A 373 -9.78 -16.62 1.75
C ASN A 373 -8.75 -16.07 0.74
N GLY A 374 -8.60 -14.74 0.65
CA GLY A 374 -7.74 -13.98 -0.26
C GLY A 374 -8.27 -13.80 -1.70
N GLU A 375 -9.54 -14.11 -1.99
CA GLU A 375 -10.20 -13.81 -3.27
C GLU A 375 -10.87 -12.43 -3.25
N VAL A 376 -11.08 -11.85 -4.43
CA VAL A 376 -11.78 -10.58 -4.62
C VAL A 376 -13.28 -10.84 -4.83
N ILE A 377 -14.13 -10.16 -4.05
CA ILE A 377 -15.60 -10.17 -4.21
C ILE A 377 -16.02 -9.23 -5.33
N SER A 378 -15.46 -8.03 -5.33
CA SER A 378 -15.75 -6.96 -6.29
C SER A 378 -14.61 -5.95 -6.32
N SER A 379 -14.58 -5.12 -7.35
CA SER A 379 -13.53 -4.11 -7.51
C SER A 379 -14.07 -2.80 -8.10
N THR A 380 -13.52 -1.68 -7.68
CA THR A 380 -13.73 -0.35 -8.27
C THR A 380 -12.45 0.12 -8.94
N ARG A 381 -12.55 0.71 -10.13
CA ARG A 381 -11.43 1.42 -10.76
C ARG A 381 -11.55 2.92 -10.54
N LEU A 382 -10.49 3.54 -10.04
CA LEU A 382 -10.30 4.98 -9.94
C LEU A 382 -9.32 5.43 -11.04
N SER A 383 -9.76 6.38 -11.87
CA SER A 383 -8.98 7.01 -12.93
C SER A 383 -9.67 8.30 -13.36
N ASP A 384 -9.04 9.12 -14.20
CA ASP A 384 -9.67 10.33 -14.75
C ASP A 384 -10.93 10.06 -15.61
N THR A 385 -11.28 8.78 -15.83
CA THR A 385 -12.52 8.36 -16.50
C THR A 385 -13.49 7.53 -15.65
N LYS A 386 -13.12 7.14 -14.41
CA LYS A 386 -13.86 6.20 -13.54
C LYS A 386 -13.76 6.54 -12.06
N GLY A 387 -14.71 6.03 -11.26
CA GLY A 387 -14.67 6.17 -9.81
C GLY A 387 -14.85 7.59 -9.29
N ASN A 388 -15.48 8.46 -10.08
CA ASN A 388 -15.70 9.89 -9.79
C ASN A 388 -14.44 10.72 -9.47
N PHE A 389 -13.23 10.19 -9.69
CA PHE A 389 -12.03 11.00 -9.67
C PHE A 389 -12.06 12.01 -10.83
N ARG A 390 -11.77 13.28 -10.54
CA ARG A 390 -11.85 14.39 -11.50
C ARG A 390 -10.55 15.17 -11.65
N GLY A 391 -9.47 14.69 -11.03
CA GLY A 391 -8.14 15.24 -11.26
C GLY A 391 -7.76 15.14 -12.73
N ASP A 392 -7.14 16.20 -13.23
CA ASP A 392 -6.65 16.25 -14.60
C ASP A 392 -5.33 15.45 -14.66
N LEU A 393 -5.36 14.31 -15.35
CA LEU A 393 -4.17 13.49 -15.66
C LEU A 393 -3.78 13.61 -17.13
N ASP A 394 -2.50 13.84 -17.36
CA ASP A 394 -1.82 13.81 -18.65
C ASP A 394 -1.20 12.43 -18.92
N SER A 395 -0.86 12.19 -20.19
CA SER A 395 -0.25 10.92 -20.59
C SER A 395 1.17 10.81 -20.07
N GLY A 396 1.44 9.72 -19.33
CA GLY A 396 2.70 9.45 -18.68
C GLY A 396 2.75 9.79 -17.20
N ASP A 397 1.70 10.38 -16.61
CA ASP A 397 1.71 10.81 -15.20
C ASP A 397 1.91 9.66 -14.20
N HIS A 398 1.62 8.42 -14.61
CA HIS A 398 1.76 7.21 -13.79
C HIS A 398 0.95 7.27 -12.49
N PHE A 399 -0.31 7.69 -12.57
CA PHE A 399 -1.24 7.67 -11.43
C PHE A 399 -1.42 6.24 -10.89
N GLY A 400 -1.24 6.05 -9.58
CA GLY A 400 -1.17 4.73 -8.95
C GLY A 400 0.26 4.17 -8.89
N SER A 401 1.28 5.01 -9.08
CA SER A 401 2.70 4.63 -8.94
C SER A 401 3.08 4.30 -7.49
N ALA A 402 2.44 4.95 -6.52
CA ALA A 402 2.54 4.68 -5.08
C ALA A 402 1.15 4.84 -4.44
N LEU A 403 0.93 4.18 -3.31
CA LEU A 403 -0.33 4.19 -2.57
C LEU A 403 -0.07 4.23 -1.06
N ALA A 404 -0.87 4.99 -0.33
CA ALA A 404 -0.93 4.92 1.13
C ALA A 404 -2.35 5.16 1.63
N HIS A 405 -2.79 4.36 2.60
CA HIS A 405 -4.01 4.63 3.36
C HIS A 405 -3.75 5.71 4.40
N LEU A 406 -4.61 6.72 4.45
CA LEU A 406 -4.46 7.92 5.29
C LEU A 406 -5.25 7.82 6.60
N GLY A 407 -6.18 6.87 6.69
CA GLY A 407 -7.27 6.95 7.65
C GLY A 407 -8.28 8.02 7.25
N ASP A 408 -9.19 8.37 8.16
CA ASP A 408 -10.22 9.39 7.98
C ASP A 408 -9.62 10.79 8.17
N LEU A 409 -9.12 11.40 7.08
CA LEU A 409 -8.37 12.65 7.13
C LEU A 409 -9.32 13.85 7.29
N ASP A 410 -10.49 13.82 6.65
CA ASP A 410 -11.47 14.92 6.71
C ASP A 410 -12.54 14.77 7.82
N GLY A 411 -12.57 13.62 8.50
CA GLY A 411 -13.42 13.35 9.65
C GLY A 411 -14.86 12.95 9.29
N ASP A 412 -15.10 12.45 8.08
CA ASP A 412 -16.40 11.98 7.63
C ASP A 412 -16.73 10.53 8.06
N GLY A 413 -15.71 9.79 8.50
CA GLY A 413 -15.79 8.42 8.99
C GLY A 413 -15.36 7.35 7.99
N ILE A 414 -14.90 7.72 6.81
CA ILE A 414 -14.40 6.83 5.75
C ILE A 414 -12.88 6.98 5.63
N GLY A 415 -12.17 5.90 5.30
CA GLY A 415 -10.72 5.96 5.10
C GLY A 415 -10.33 6.58 3.76
N ASP A 416 -9.44 7.56 3.78
CA ASP A 416 -8.92 8.27 2.61
C ASP A 416 -7.61 7.65 2.12
N ILE A 417 -7.23 7.97 0.88
CA ILE A 417 -6.02 7.42 0.25
C ILE A 417 -5.16 8.50 -0.41
N ALA A 418 -3.85 8.35 -0.32
CA ALA A 418 -2.89 9.09 -1.12
C ALA A 418 -2.43 8.25 -2.32
N VAL A 419 -2.33 8.87 -3.48
CA VAL A 419 -1.96 8.23 -4.75
C VAL A 419 -0.84 9.00 -5.43
N GLY A 420 0.25 8.32 -5.73
CA GLY A 420 1.38 8.89 -6.49
C GLY A 420 1.08 9.01 -7.98
N ALA A 421 1.49 10.14 -8.55
CA ALA A 421 1.62 10.38 -9.99
C ALA A 421 3.06 10.87 -10.24
N CYS A 422 4.02 9.94 -10.11
CA CYS A 422 5.43 10.30 -9.96
C CYS A 422 6.07 10.98 -11.17
N LEU A 423 5.43 10.94 -12.35
CA LEU A 423 5.91 11.63 -13.56
C LEU A 423 5.03 12.83 -13.96
N ASP A 424 4.18 13.31 -13.04
CA ASP A 424 3.38 14.50 -13.28
C ASP A 424 4.28 15.73 -13.54
N ASP A 425 3.92 16.50 -14.58
CA ASP A 425 4.67 17.66 -15.09
C ASP A 425 4.21 19.01 -14.46
N ASP A 426 3.38 18.99 -13.41
CA ASP A 426 2.83 20.21 -12.80
C ASP A 426 3.86 20.98 -11.98
N GLY A 427 4.47 21.97 -12.62
CA GLY A 427 5.47 22.86 -12.05
C GLY A 427 6.76 22.78 -12.87
N ASP A 428 7.35 21.60 -12.94
CA ASP A 428 8.47 21.26 -13.83
C ASP A 428 8.30 19.84 -14.41
N ARG A 429 9.13 19.49 -15.41
CA ARG A 429 9.03 18.20 -16.12
C ARG A 429 9.37 17.03 -15.20
N ASP A 430 8.45 16.07 -15.07
CA ASP A 430 8.56 14.87 -14.24
C ASP A 430 8.94 15.19 -12.78
N SER A 431 8.56 16.37 -12.25
CA SER A 431 8.80 16.71 -10.84
C SER A 431 7.97 15.81 -9.91
N GLY A 432 6.83 15.31 -10.42
CA GLY A 432 5.95 14.39 -9.72
C GLY A 432 4.88 15.08 -8.86
N ALA A 433 3.88 14.30 -8.45
CA ALA A 433 2.77 14.75 -7.61
C ALA A 433 2.20 13.64 -6.73
N VAL A 434 1.50 14.05 -5.68
CA VAL A 434 0.64 13.21 -4.84
C VAL A 434 -0.79 13.73 -4.90
N TRP A 435 -1.75 12.81 -5.02
CA TRP A 435 -3.18 13.09 -4.95
C TRP A 435 -3.75 12.51 -3.66
N ILE A 436 -4.32 13.37 -2.82
CA ILE A 436 -5.17 12.98 -1.69
C ILE A 436 -6.58 12.77 -2.24
N LEU A 437 -7.14 11.59 -2.06
CA LEU A 437 -8.49 11.23 -2.47
C LEU A 437 -9.33 11.02 -1.23
N PHE A 438 -10.32 11.91 -1.06
CA PHE A 438 -11.35 11.76 -0.05
C PHE A 438 -12.39 10.77 -0.55
N MET A 439 -12.47 9.62 0.12
CA MET A 439 -13.22 8.47 -0.39
C MET A 439 -14.67 8.51 0.11
N GLY A 440 -15.62 8.16 -0.76
CA GLY A 440 -17.02 8.02 -0.39
C GLY A 440 -17.37 6.62 0.15
N ASP A 441 -18.53 6.53 0.81
CA ASP A 441 -19.07 5.28 1.37
C ASP A 441 -19.02 4.13 0.35
N ALA A 442 -18.63 2.94 0.82
CA ALA A 442 -18.73 1.72 0.03
C ALA A 442 -20.19 1.26 -0.06
N ASP A 443 -20.84 1.53 -1.20
CA ASP A 443 -22.20 1.09 -1.49
C ASP A 443 -22.24 -0.39 -1.88
N SER A 444 -23.16 -1.15 -1.29
CA SER A 444 -23.54 -2.46 -1.83
C SER A 444 -24.56 -2.30 -2.98
N ASP A 445 -24.51 -3.16 -4.00
CA ASP A 445 -25.54 -3.18 -5.05
C ASP A 445 -26.95 -3.48 -4.51
N TYR A 446 -27.04 -4.01 -3.28
CA TYR A 446 -28.30 -4.17 -2.55
C TYR A 446 -28.90 -2.82 -2.12
N ASP A 447 -28.07 -1.87 -1.68
CA ASP A 447 -28.51 -0.53 -1.29
C ASP A 447 -28.98 0.29 -2.50
N ARG A 448 -28.45 0.00 -3.69
CA ARG A 448 -28.80 0.66 -4.96
C ARG A 448 -30.12 0.17 -5.58
N GLU A 449 -30.46 -1.12 -5.43
CA GLU A 449 -31.73 -1.64 -5.95
C GLU A 449 -32.94 -1.33 -5.05
N GLU A 450 -32.73 -1.09 -3.74
CA GLU A 450 -33.80 -0.78 -2.79
C GLU A 450 -33.66 0.59 -2.11
N GLY A 451 -33.78 1.66 -2.90
CA GLY A 451 -34.18 2.98 -2.37
C GLY A 451 -35.59 3.01 -1.75
N GLY A 452 -35.92 2.10 -0.81
CA GLY A 452 -37.30 1.90 -0.35
C GLY A 452 -37.57 1.06 0.90
N LEU A 453 -36.61 0.48 1.63
CA LEU A 453 -36.94 -0.39 2.79
C LEU A 453 -36.32 -0.01 4.14
N PHE A 454 -35.42 0.99 4.20
CA PHE A 454 -34.85 1.49 5.45
C PHE A 454 -35.60 2.67 6.12
N ASP A 455 -36.87 2.92 5.76
CA ASP A 455 -37.78 3.77 6.54
C ASP A 455 -38.97 2.97 7.09
N MET A 456 -38.71 1.76 7.60
CA MET A 456 -39.71 1.01 8.33
C MET A 456 -39.79 1.52 9.76
N SER A 457 -40.84 2.29 10.04
CA SER A 457 -41.16 2.74 11.38
C SER A 457 -41.41 1.55 12.31
N GLN A 458 -41.26 1.76 13.62
CA GLN A 458 -41.58 0.74 14.64
C GLN A 458 -43.05 0.24 14.56
N GLU A 459 -43.93 0.98 13.87
CA GLU A 459 -45.32 0.58 13.58
C GLU A 459 -45.41 -0.47 12.46
N ASP A 460 -44.54 -0.42 11.45
CA ASP A 460 -44.57 -1.33 10.30
C ASP A 460 -44.09 -2.74 10.69
N LEU A 461 -43.03 -2.82 11.50
CA LEU A 461 -42.56 -4.09 12.10
C LEU A 461 -43.60 -4.72 13.03
N ASN A 462 -44.29 -3.91 13.84
CA ASN A 462 -45.36 -4.40 14.71
C ASN A 462 -46.59 -4.88 13.92
N THR A 463 -46.84 -4.33 12.75
CA THR A 463 -47.96 -4.74 11.87
C THR A 463 -47.68 -6.09 11.23
N ILE A 464 -46.44 -6.34 10.82
CA ILE A 464 -46.02 -7.63 10.24
C ILE A 464 -46.01 -8.73 11.33
N LEU A 465 -45.52 -8.43 12.53
CA LEU A 465 -45.46 -9.39 13.64
C LEU A 465 -46.85 -9.72 14.23
N ASN A 466 -47.78 -8.76 14.25
CA ASN A 466 -49.14 -8.94 14.79
C ASN A 466 -50.18 -9.36 13.74
N GLY A 467 -49.85 -9.33 12.45
CA GLY A 467 -50.75 -9.66 11.33
C GLY A 467 -51.13 -11.13 11.18
N SER A 468 -50.52 -12.05 11.95
CA SER A 468 -50.81 -13.49 11.90
C SER A 468 -51.99 -13.95 12.77
N GLY A 469 -52.78 -13.02 13.33
CA GLY A 469 -53.80 -13.32 14.33
C GLY A 469 -55.23 -12.90 14.00
N SER A 470 -55.85 -13.41 12.93
CA SER A 470 -57.31 -13.70 12.98
C SER A 470 -57.76 -14.67 11.88
N ALA A 471 -57.83 -15.94 12.24
CA ALA A 471 -58.73 -16.89 11.61
C ALA A 471 -60.15 -16.69 12.17
N ASN A 472 -61.14 -16.67 11.28
CA ASN A 472 -62.49 -17.16 11.56
C ASN A 472 -62.97 -17.97 10.35
#